data_AF-A0A654AX17-F1
#
_entry.id   AF-A0A654AX17-F1
#
_cell.length_a   1.000
_cell.length_b   1.000
_cell.length_c   1.000
_cell.angle_alpha   90.00
_cell.angle_beta   90.00
_cell.angle_gamma   90.00
#
_symmetry.space_group_name_H-M   'P 1'
#
loop_
_entity.id
_entity.type
_entity.pdbx_description
1 polymer ?
#
loop_
_entity_poly.entity_id
_entity_poly.type
_entity_poly.pdbx_seq_one_letter_code
_entity_poly.pdbx_strand_id
1 'polypeptide(L)' 'MIPEDHEEQRIIRIARALCRSARIDPDAAIDECTRSLLPPSNDVGSVPLPAWVAFRDSARAFAARHPREIVSSL' A
#
# COMPACT_ATOMS: atom_id res chain seq x y z
N MET A 1 -20.09 -11.14 6.24
CA MET A 1 -18.73 -11.35 5.70
C MET A 1 -18.51 -10.33 4.61
N ILE A 2 -17.73 -9.29 4.87
CA ILE A 2 -17.19 -8.48 3.77
C ILE A 2 -16.27 -9.43 3.00
N PRO A 3 -16.39 -9.57 1.67
CA PRO A 3 -15.51 -10.47 0.95
C PRO A 3 -14.08 -9.98 1.17
N GLU A 4 -13.19 -10.83 1.65
CA GLU A 4 -11.78 -10.49 1.93
C GLU A 4 -11.12 -9.83 0.71
N ASP A 5 -11.57 -10.18 -0.50
CA ASP A 5 -11.21 -9.55 -1.76
C ASP A 5 -11.50 -8.03 -1.79
N HIS A 6 -12.62 -7.56 -1.27
CA HIS A 6 -12.98 -6.12 -1.27
C HIS A 6 -12.13 -5.29 -0.31
N GLU A 7 -11.60 -5.90 0.75
CA GLU A 7 -10.68 -5.27 1.67
C GLU A 7 -9.26 -5.28 1.11
N GLU A 8 -8.81 -6.38 0.54
CA GLU A 8 -7.52 -6.45 -0.14
C GLU A 8 -7.42 -5.45 -1.29
N GLN A 9 -8.43 -5.39 -2.16
CA GLN A 9 -8.50 -4.39 -3.24
C GLN A 9 -8.49 -2.95 -2.69
N ARG A 10 -9.04 -2.72 -1.50
CA ARG A 10 -9.01 -1.41 -0.84
C ARG A 10 -7.60 -1.10 -0.34
N ILE A 11 -6.93 -2.06 0.31
CA ILE A 11 -5.55 -1.92 0.79
C ILE A 11 -4.62 -1.64 -0.40
N ILE A 12 -4.77 -2.36 -1.52
CA ILE A 12 -3.98 -2.13 -2.74
C ILE A 12 -4.20 -0.71 -3.27
N ARG A 13 -5.43 -0.22 -3.32
CA ARG A 13 -5.73 1.17 -3.75
C ARG A 13 -5.09 2.22 -2.84
N ILE A 14 -5.15 2.03 -1.52
CA ILE A 14 -4.53 2.93 -0.55
C ILE A 14 -3.01 2.89 -0.69
N ALA A 15 -2.41 1.70 -0.79
CA ALA A 15 -0.97 1.55 -0.97
C ALA A 15 -0.47 2.24 -2.24
N ARG A 16 -1.19 2.07 -3.36
CA ARG A 16 -0.90 2.77 -4.62
C ARG A 16 -1.04 4.29 -4.51
N ALA A 17 -1.99 4.79 -3.71
CA ALA A 17 -2.14 6.22 -3.45
C ALA A 17 -0.96 6.76 -2.60
N LEU A 18 -0.48 5.99 -1.63
CA LEU A 18 0.70 6.32 -0.82
C LEU A 18 1.99 6.37 -1.66
N CYS A 19 2.18 5.43 -2.60
CA CYS A 19 3.30 5.52 -3.54
C CYS A 19 3.25 6.83 -4.33
N ARG A 20 2.07 7.17 -4.89
CA ARG A 20 1.91 8.39 -5.68
C ARG A 20 2.14 9.66 -4.87
N SER A 21 1.74 9.72 -3.59
CA SER A 21 1.99 10.89 -2.75
C SER A 21 3.48 11.09 -2.46
N ALA A 22 4.25 10.00 -2.39
CA ALA A 22 5.70 10.00 -2.27
C ALA A 22 6.43 10.18 -3.62
N ARG A 23 5.70 10.42 -4.72
CA ARG A 23 6.21 10.48 -6.11
C ARG A 23 6.94 9.20 -6.56
N ILE A 24 6.53 8.05 -6.02
CA ILE A 24 7.01 6.72 -6.39
C ILE A 24 5.99 6.08 -7.35
N ASP A 25 6.46 5.51 -8.45
CA ASP A 25 5.59 4.69 -9.30
C ASP A 25 5.20 3.40 -8.57
N PRO A 26 3.91 3.11 -8.37
CA PRO A 26 3.47 1.98 -7.55
C PRO A 26 3.75 0.62 -8.17
N ASP A 27 3.82 0.53 -9.49
CA ASP A 27 3.97 -0.72 -10.23
C ASP A 27 5.44 -0.94 -10.68
N ALA A 28 6.30 0.09 -10.53
CA ALA A 28 7.74 -0.03 -10.63
C ALA A 28 8.32 -0.93 -9.54
N ALA A 29 9.42 -1.61 -9.87
CA ALA A 29 10.19 -2.38 -8.91
C ALA A 29 10.75 -1.48 -7.80
N ILE A 30 10.89 -2.04 -6.60
CA ILE A 30 11.61 -1.37 -5.51
C ILE A 30 13.11 -1.38 -5.84
N ASP A 31 13.60 -0.25 -6.35
CA ASP A 31 15.04 0.06 -6.46
C ASP A 31 15.66 0.38 -5.09
N GLU A 32 16.99 0.33 -5.00
CA GLU A 32 17.76 0.68 -3.79
C GLU A 32 17.45 2.09 -3.26
N CYS A 33 17.23 3.05 -4.17
CA CYS A 33 16.84 4.42 -3.80
C CYS A 33 15.48 4.45 -3.09
N THR A 34 14.54 3.64 -3.54
CA THR A 34 13.20 3.53 -2.94
C THR A 34 13.28 2.74 -1.63
N ARG A 35 14.16 1.74 -1.54
CA ARG A 35 14.39 0.94 -0.32
C ARG A 35 14.74 1.79 0.90
N SER A 36 15.49 2.89 0.72
CA SER A 36 15.84 3.82 1.81
C SER A 36 14.63 4.60 2.38
N LEU A 37 13.58 4.79 1.58
CA LEU A 37 12.35 5.47 1.98
C LEU A 37 11.32 4.53 2.62
N LEU A 38 11.58 3.22 2.58
CA LEU A 38 10.68 2.20 3.09
C LEU A 38 11.01 1.87 4.55
N PRO A 39 10.01 1.52 5.37
CA PRO A 39 10.26 1.10 6.74
C PRO A 39 11.17 -0.14 6.75
N PRO A 40 12.07 -0.27 7.76
CA PRO A 40 13.15 -1.25 7.79
C PRO A 40 12.69 -2.73 7.88
N SER A 41 11.38 -2.98 7.96
CA SER A 41 10.82 -4.32 8.15
C SER A 41 10.64 -5.13 6.86
N ASN A 42 10.91 -4.57 5.68
CA ASN A 42 10.73 -5.26 4.41
C ASN A 42 12.04 -5.86 3.88
N ASP A 43 12.50 -6.94 4.52
CA ASP A 43 13.47 -7.86 3.93
C ASP A 43 12.76 -8.73 2.87
N VAL A 44 12.50 -8.11 1.72
CA VAL A 44 11.92 -8.80 0.57
C VAL A 44 13.08 -9.38 -0.23
N GLY A 45 13.36 -10.67 0.00
CA GLY A 45 14.40 -11.42 -0.69
C GLY A 45 14.22 -11.43 -2.21
N SER A 46 15.33 -11.19 -2.92
CA SER A 46 15.69 -11.41 -4.34
C SER A 46 14.70 -11.18 -5.49
N VAL A 47 13.40 -11.00 -5.27
CA VAL A 47 12.40 -10.76 -6.30
C VAL A 47 11.98 -9.28 -6.24
N PRO A 48 12.09 -8.52 -7.35
CA PRO A 48 11.61 -7.16 -7.38
C PRO A 48 10.09 -7.16 -7.22
N LEU A 49 9.64 -6.89 -5.99
CA LEU A 49 8.23 -6.64 -5.74
C LEU A 49 7.89 -5.20 -6.17
N PRO A 50 6.65 -4.97 -6.62
CA PRO A 50 6.21 -3.63 -6.97
C PRO A 50 6.17 -2.74 -5.73
N ALA A 51 6.44 -1.45 -5.92
CA ALA A 51 6.59 -0.49 -4.82
C ALA A 51 5.39 -0.45 -3.87
N TRP A 52 4.17 -0.66 -4.36
CA TRP A 52 2.97 -0.68 -3.52
C TRP A 52 3.02 -1.73 -2.40
N VAL A 53 3.73 -2.84 -2.60
CA VAL A 53 3.83 -3.90 -1.57
C VAL A 53 4.50 -3.37 -0.32
N ALA A 54 5.44 -2.43 -0.45
CA ALA A 54 6.13 -1.87 0.70
C ALA A 54 5.29 -0.86 1.49
N PHE A 55 4.21 -0.36 0.90
CA PHE A 55 3.23 0.47 1.58
C PHE A 55 2.02 -0.34 2.08
N ARG A 56 2.00 -1.66 1.88
CA ARG A 56 0.85 -2.52 2.20
C ARG A 56 0.47 -2.50 3.68
N ASP A 57 1.45 -2.58 4.59
CA ASP A 57 1.20 -2.49 6.04
C ASP A 57 0.70 -1.11 6.46
N SER A 58 1.29 -0.05 5.90
CA SER A 58 0.80 1.33 6.12
C SER A 58 -0.64 1.50 5.63
N ALA A 59 -0.96 0.93 4.47
CA ALA A 59 -2.30 0.94 3.90
C ALA A 59 -3.29 0.12 4.74
N ARG A 60 -2.88 -1.02 5.31
CA ARG A 60 -3.69 -1.82 6.22
C ARG A 60 -3.99 -1.06 7.52
N ALA A 61 -2.98 -0.43 8.11
CA ALA A 61 -3.14 0.41 9.29
C ALA A 61 -4.03 1.64 9.02
N PHE A 62 -3.97 2.21 7.83
CA PHE A 62 -4.87 3.29 7.40
C PHE A 62 -6.31 2.77 7.23
N ALA A 63 -6.49 1.64 6.54
CA ALA A 63 -7.79 1.04 6.30
C ALA A 63 -8.52 0.65 7.60
N ALA A 64 -7.77 0.14 8.59
CA ALA A 64 -8.29 -0.20 9.92
C ALA A 64 -8.70 1.04 10.74
N ARG A 65 -7.95 2.15 10.63
CA ARG A 65 -8.27 3.41 11.31
C ARG A 65 -9.44 4.16 10.67
N HIS A 66 -9.67 3.96 9.38
CA HIS A 66 -10.76 4.59 8.64
C HIS A 66 -11.64 3.50 8.02
N PRO A 67 -12.54 2.83 8.77
CA PRO A 67 -13.55 1.97 8.18
C PRO A 67 -14.39 2.77 7.18
N ARG A 68 -14.97 2.10 6.17
CA ARG A 68 -15.62 2.66 4.96
C ARG A 68 -16.83 3.61 5.19
N GLU A 69 -17.05 4.11 6.39
CA GLU A 69 -18.29 4.77 6.83
C GLU A 69 -18.47 6.25 6.42
N ILE A 70 -17.66 6.84 5.53
CA ILE A 70 -17.78 8.28 5.21
C ILE A 70 -17.90 8.57 3.70
N VAL A 71 -18.61 7.74 2.94
CA VAL A 71 -19.06 8.14 1.58
C VAL A 71 -20.41 7.52 1.22
N SER A 72 -21.41 7.68 2.10
CA SER A 72 -22.82 7.40 1.78
C SER A 72 -23.70 8.65 1.77
N SER A 73 -23.13 9.85 1.74
CA SER A 73 -23.89 11.08 1.52
C SER A 73 -23.01 12.13 0.86
N LEU A 74 -23.12 12.20 -0.47
CA LEU A 74 -22.95 13.41 -1.29
C LEU A 74 -23.78 13.23 -2.55
#